data_AF-A0A2V5L9I2-F1
#
_entry.id   AF-A0A2V5L9I2-F1
#
_cell.length_a   1.000
_cell.length_b   1.000
_cell.length_c   1.000
_cell.angle_alpha   90.00
_cell.angle_beta   90.00
_cell.angle_gamma   90.00
#
_symmetry.space_group_name_H-M   'P 1'
#
loop_
_entity.id
_entity.type
_entity.pdbx_description
1 polymer ?
#
loop_
_entity_poly.entity_id
_entity_poly.type
_entity_poly.pdbx_seq_one_letter_code
_entity_poly.pdbx_strand_id
1 'polypeptide(L)'
;MNEVAGAPSPEEEPPRELVQPIILLVDRVQPAGADQGIAAAALASVQAFMRDPENPSWQLWASGAFAKSVRRADAKMFAKVLAAFPDHVLATVGTASAAGLPPLPADGLPKLLTKLQVSGTQLPDGGALPGQPLTVVLNDSLRMSTGKAAAQAAHALFAWLLDAGPHAVDAWAAAGFPVGIVHASGRDFRKGARKASGPVIQDAGRTEIEPGSTTAYVVADFARQ
;
A
#
# COMPACT_ATOMS: atom_id res chain seq x y z
N MET A 1 -43.71 -41.10 -18.63
CA MET A 1 -42.30 -40.71 -18.83
C MET A 1 -42.10 -39.50 -17.94
N ASN A 2 -41.46 -39.67 -16.79
CA ASN A 2 -41.20 -38.58 -15.84
C ASN A 2 -39.91 -37.88 -16.24
N GLU A 3 -39.99 -36.59 -16.56
CA GLU A 3 -38.84 -35.70 -16.67
C GLU A 3 -38.16 -35.58 -15.31
N VAL A 4 -36.87 -35.90 -15.29
CA VAL A 4 -35.98 -35.62 -14.17
C VAL A 4 -35.52 -34.18 -14.33
N ALA A 5 -35.98 -33.29 -13.46
CA ALA A 5 -35.43 -31.95 -13.33
C ALA A 5 -33.93 -32.07 -12.97
N GLY A 6 -33.08 -31.55 -13.86
CA GLY A 6 -31.63 -31.51 -13.66
C GLY A 6 -31.29 -30.74 -12.38
N ALA A 7 -30.41 -31.30 -11.57
CA ALA A 7 -29.86 -30.61 -10.41
C ALA A 7 -29.19 -29.29 -10.87
N PRO A 8 -29.32 -28.20 -10.09
CA PRO A 8 -28.58 -26.99 -10.39
C PRO A 8 -27.08 -27.28 -10.37
N SER A 9 -26.38 -26.87 -11.42
CA SER A 9 -24.91 -26.81 -11.47
C SER A 9 -24.42 -26.06 -10.22
N PRO A 10 -23.29 -26.44 -9.59
CA PRO A 10 -22.74 -25.66 -8.50
C PRO A 10 -22.48 -24.25 -9.02
N GLU A 11 -23.18 -23.26 -8.46
CA GLU A 11 -22.86 -21.85 -8.68
C GLU A 11 -21.39 -21.69 -8.32
N GLU A 12 -20.55 -21.32 -9.31
CA GLU A 12 -19.15 -21.00 -9.05
C GLU A 12 -19.12 -19.92 -7.96
N GLU A 13 -18.58 -20.26 -6.78
CA GLU A 13 -18.40 -19.28 -5.72
C GLU A 13 -17.61 -18.10 -6.33
N PRO A 14 -18.11 -16.85 -6.19
CA PRO A 14 -17.39 -15.71 -6.74
C PRO A 14 -15.96 -15.71 -6.19
N PRO A 15 -14.95 -15.36 -7.01
CA PRO A 15 -13.57 -15.42 -6.58
C PRO A 15 -13.39 -14.62 -5.30
N ARG A 16 -12.82 -15.25 -4.27
CA ARG A 16 -12.61 -14.60 -2.96
C ARG A 16 -11.78 -13.32 -3.15
N GLU A 17 -12.34 -12.19 -2.73
CA GLU A 17 -11.60 -10.92 -2.73
C GLU A 17 -10.42 -11.02 -1.76
N LEU A 18 -9.22 -10.79 -2.27
CA LEU A 18 -8.01 -10.68 -1.46
C LEU A 18 -7.69 -9.22 -1.15
N VAL A 19 -7.10 -8.97 0.01
CA VAL A 19 -6.58 -7.67 0.42
C VAL A 19 -5.17 -7.84 0.93
N GLN A 20 -4.27 -6.92 0.58
CA GLN A 20 -2.95 -6.83 1.17
C GLN A 20 -3.01 -6.02 2.48
N PRO A 21 -2.79 -6.63 3.65
CA PRO A 21 -2.70 -5.92 4.92
C PRO A 21 -1.34 -5.25 5.08
N ILE A 22 -1.36 -3.97 5.45
CA ILE A 22 -0.17 -3.18 5.81
C ILE A 22 -0.43 -2.62 7.20
N ILE A 23 0.40 -2.96 8.17
CA ILE A 23 0.21 -2.58 9.55
C ILE A 23 1.20 -1.46 9.84
N LEU A 24 0.70 -0.26 10.14
CA LEU A 24 1.50 0.90 10.48
C LEU A 24 1.58 1.04 12.00
N LEU A 25 2.81 1.12 12.52
CA LEU A 25 3.04 1.43 13.94
C LEU A 25 2.63 2.88 14.22
N VAL A 26 1.73 3.06 15.17
CA VAL A 26 1.32 4.36 15.72
C VAL A 26 1.64 4.34 17.21
N ASP A 27 2.90 4.63 17.54
CA ASP A 27 3.35 4.79 18.91
C ASP A 27 2.86 6.13 19.46
N ARG A 28 2.24 6.12 20.65
CA ARG A 28 1.77 7.34 21.33
C ARG A 28 2.83 7.99 22.19
N VAL A 29 3.89 7.26 22.55
CA VAL A 29 4.98 7.73 23.41
C VAL A 29 6.06 8.40 22.56
N GLN A 30 6.43 7.78 21.43
CA GLN A 30 7.43 8.30 20.48
C GLN A 30 6.87 8.23 19.06
N PRO A 31 5.90 9.09 18.70
CA PRO A 31 5.26 9.02 17.40
C PRO A 31 6.24 9.37 16.28
N ALA A 32 6.22 8.59 15.20
CA ALA A 32 6.95 8.91 13.99
C ALA A 32 6.24 10.00 13.17
N GLY A 33 7.00 10.69 12.31
CA GLY A 33 6.47 11.70 11.40
C GLY A 33 5.57 11.10 10.30
N ALA A 34 4.59 11.86 9.83
CA ALA A 34 3.63 11.42 8.81
C ALA A 34 4.30 10.93 7.52
N ASP A 35 5.27 11.66 6.97
CA ASP A 35 5.97 11.27 5.74
C ASP A 35 6.76 9.97 5.92
N GLN A 36 7.44 9.82 7.07
CA GLN A 36 8.13 8.58 7.42
C GLN A 36 7.17 7.39 7.50
N GLY A 37 5.99 7.58 8.12
CA GLY A 37 4.95 6.55 8.19
C GLY A 37 4.39 6.16 6.82
N ILE A 38 4.14 7.14 5.95
CA ILE A 38 3.68 6.90 4.58
C ILE A 38 4.73 6.12 3.78
N ALA A 39 6.00 6.54 3.86
CA ALA A 39 7.11 5.87 3.19
C ALA A 39 7.30 4.43 3.69
N ALA A 40 7.29 4.22 5.01
CA ALA A 40 7.42 2.89 5.61
C ALA A 40 6.28 1.96 5.16
N ALA A 41 5.04 2.44 5.14
CA ALA A 41 3.90 1.65 4.67
C ALA A 41 4.00 1.30 3.18
N ALA A 42 4.44 2.23 2.33
CA ALA A 42 4.64 1.99 0.91
C ALA A 42 5.76 0.95 0.67
N LEU A 43 6.90 1.08 1.36
CA LEU A 43 8.00 0.10 1.28
C LEU A 43 7.57 -1.28 1.77
N ALA A 44 6.91 -1.36 2.94
CA ALA A 44 6.44 -2.62 3.50
C ALA A 44 5.51 -3.35 2.52
N SER A 45 4.66 -2.61 1.79
CA SER A 45 3.77 -3.15 0.78
C SER A 45 4.52 -3.81 -0.38
N VAL A 46 5.46 -3.10 -1.00
CA VAL A 46 6.18 -3.63 -2.17
C VAL A 46 7.22 -4.68 -1.80
N GLN A 47 7.91 -4.51 -0.67
CA GLN A 47 8.90 -5.49 -0.23
C GLN A 47 8.26 -6.81 0.20
N ALA A 48 7.01 -6.80 0.70
CA ALA A 48 6.26 -8.03 0.94
C ALA A 48 6.04 -8.84 -0.35
N PHE A 49 5.79 -8.17 -1.48
CA PHE A 49 5.71 -8.83 -2.79
C PHE A 49 7.09 -9.31 -3.24
N MET A 50 8.11 -8.47 -3.16
CA MET A 50 9.47 -8.82 -3.59
C MET A 50 10.09 -9.98 -2.80
N ARG A 51 9.67 -10.20 -1.56
CA ARG A 51 10.15 -11.33 -0.73
C ARG A 51 9.74 -12.70 -1.28
N ASP A 52 8.54 -12.80 -1.84
CA ASP A 52 7.96 -14.04 -2.34
C ASP A 52 6.99 -13.74 -3.50
N PRO A 53 7.50 -13.33 -4.68
CA PRO A 53 6.67 -12.94 -5.81
C PRO A 53 5.90 -14.11 -6.43
N GLU A 54 6.39 -15.35 -6.23
CA GLU A 54 5.77 -16.59 -6.71
C GLU A 54 4.61 -17.05 -5.82
N ASN A 55 4.35 -16.37 -4.71
CA ASN A 55 3.21 -16.67 -3.86
C ASN A 55 1.90 -16.55 -4.68
N PRO A 56 1.08 -17.62 -4.79
CA PRO A 56 -0.12 -17.59 -5.63
C PRO A 56 -1.17 -16.57 -5.16
N SER A 57 -1.11 -16.16 -3.88
CA SER A 57 -2.00 -15.11 -3.36
C SER A 57 -1.78 -13.75 -4.04
N TRP A 58 -0.56 -13.44 -4.52
CA TRP A 58 -0.30 -12.22 -5.28
C TRP A 58 -0.98 -12.24 -6.64
N GLN A 59 -0.96 -13.38 -7.33
CA GLN A 59 -1.61 -13.52 -8.64
C GLN A 59 -3.13 -13.41 -8.51
N LEU A 60 -3.73 -14.09 -7.53
CA LEU A 60 -5.16 -13.98 -7.24
C LEU A 60 -5.54 -12.54 -6.86
N TRP A 61 -4.73 -11.89 -6.02
CA TRP A 61 -4.97 -10.51 -5.59
C TRP A 61 -4.86 -9.51 -6.74
N ALA A 62 -3.89 -9.71 -7.63
CA ALA A 62 -3.68 -8.88 -8.81
C ALA A 62 -4.81 -9.07 -9.85
N SER A 63 -5.40 -10.26 -9.92
CA SER A 63 -6.57 -10.53 -10.78
C SER A 63 -7.88 -9.91 -10.24
N GLY A 64 -7.89 -9.49 -8.97
CA GLY A 64 -9.02 -8.87 -8.31
C GLY A 64 -8.95 -7.34 -8.24
N ALA A 65 -9.47 -6.77 -7.15
CA ALA A 65 -9.55 -5.32 -6.94
C ALA A 65 -8.20 -4.65 -6.56
N PHE A 66 -7.10 -5.41 -6.51
CA PHE A 66 -5.78 -4.91 -6.09
C PHE A 66 -5.80 -4.24 -4.70
N ALA A 67 -6.69 -4.68 -3.81
CA ALA A 67 -7.03 -3.98 -2.58
C ALA A 67 -5.87 -3.93 -1.58
N LYS A 68 -5.60 -2.76 -1.00
CA LYS A 68 -4.65 -2.57 0.11
C LYS A 68 -5.38 -2.04 1.34
N SER A 69 -4.97 -2.49 2.53
CA SER A 69 -5.54 -2.05 3.80
C SER A 69 -4.44 -1.64 4.76
N VAL A 70 -4.24 -0.33 4.91
CA VAL A 70 -3.38 0.23 5.96
C VAL A 70 -4.14 0.22 7.28
N ARG A 71 -3.55 -0.39 8.31
CA ARG A 71 -4.13 -0.64 9.63
C ARG A 71 -3.23 -0.06 10.70
N ARG A 72 -3.75 0.78 11.58
CA ARG A 72 -2.97 1.31 12.71
C ARG A 72 -2.89 0.31 13.84
N ALA A 73 -1.70 0.16 14.40
CA ALA A 73 -1.46 -0.62 15.62
C ALA A 73 -0.61 0.18 16.60
N ASP A 74 -0.97 0.15 17.89
CA ASP A 74 -0.05 0.58 18.94
C ASP A 74 1.13 -0.39 19.06
N ALA A 75 2.17 -0.03 19.82
CA ALA A 75 3.37 -0.85 19.97
C ALA A 75 3.07 -2.29 20.44
N LYS A 76 2.09 -2.47 21.34
CA LYS A 76 1.72 -3.79 21.87
C LYS A 76 1.06 -4.65 20.80
N MET A 77 0.13 -4.09 20.04
CA MET A 77 -0.57 -4.83 19.00
C MET A 77 0.31 -5.05 17.77
N PHE A 78 1.19 -4.09 17.45
CA PHE A 78 2.20 -4.22 16.40
C PHE A 78 3.11 -5.43 16.68
N ALA A 79 3.70 -5.50 17.88
CA ALA A 79 4.54 -6.63 18.29
C ALA A 79 3.79 -7.98 18.21
N LYS A 80 2.50 -8.02 18.59
CA LYS A 80 1.67 -9.21 18.44
C LYS A 80 1.46 -9.63 16.99
N VAL A 81 1.28 -8.67 16.08
CA VAL A 81 1.19 -8.96 14.65
C VAL A 81 2.51 -9.56 14.15
N LEU A 82 3.66 -8.95 14.45
CA LEU A 82 4.95 -9.47 13.98
C LEU A 82 5.18 -10.91 14.46
N ALA A 83 4.82 -11.22 15.71
CA ALA A 83 4.94 -12.58 16.26
C ALA A 83 3.97 -13.59 15.64
N ALA A 84 2.78 -13.15 15.23
CA ALA A 84 1.74 -14.03 14.68
C ALA A 84 1.91 -14.30 13.17
N PHE A 85 2.64 -13.44 12.46
CA PHE A 85 2.81 -13.51 11.01
C PHE A 85 4.30 -13.52 10.65
N PRO A 86 5.00 -14.67 10.75
CA PRO A 86 6.45 -14.74 10.51
C PRO A 86 6.89 -14.38 9.08
N ASP A 87 5.97 -14.45 8.12
CA ASP A 87 6.22 -14.10 6.71
C ASP A 87 6.08 -12.60 6.42
N HIS A 88 5.77 -11.77 7.43
CA HIS A 88 5.73 -10.33 7.27
C HIS A 88 7.07 -9.77 6.79
N VAL A 89 7.01 -8.65 6.08
CA VAL A 89 8.17 -7.80 5.83
C VAL A 89 8.06 -6.54 6.67
N LEU A 90 9.07 -6.27 7.48
CA LEU A 90 9.18 -5.04 8.27
C LEU A 90 10.00 -4.01 7.48
N ALA A 91 9.41 -2.86 7.19
CA ALA A 91 10.11 -1.71 6.63
C ALA A 91 10.21 -0.60 7.67
N THR A 92 11.35 0.07 7.71
CA THR A 92 11.63 1.20 8.61
C THR A 92 12.14 2.39 7.81
N VAL A 93 11.59 3.57 8.08
CA VAL A 93 12.04 4.85 7.50
C VAL A 93 12.13 5.86 8.64
N GLY A 94 13.34 6.33 8.96
CA GLY A 94 13.56 7.15 10.15
C GLY A 94 13.11 6.40 11.41
N THR A 95 12.14 6.96 12.14
CA THR A 95 11.56 6.33 13.33
C THR A 95 10.24 5.60 13.05
N ALA A 96 9.73 5.65 11.82
CA ALA A 96 8.51 4.94 11.44
C ALA A 96 8.79 3.49 11.08
N SER A 97 7.85 2.61 11.41
CA SER A 97 7.87 1.21 11.01
C SER A 97 6.51 0.74 10.53
N ALA A 98 6.51 -0.10 9.51
CA ALA A 98 5.31 -0.78 9.02
C ALA A 98 5.61 -2.22 8.63
N ALA A 99 4.64 -3.09 8.81
CA ALA A 99 4.71 -4.49 8.42
C ALA A 99 3.77 -4.78 7.25
N GLY A 100 4.30 -5.30 6.15
CA GLY A 100 3.53 -5.76 5.01
C GLY A 100 3.32 -7.25 5.09
N LEU A 101 2.10 -7.70 4.87
CA LEU A 101 1.76 -9.13 4.78
C LEU A 101 1.45 -9.50 3.32
N PRO A 102 1.61 -10.77 2.93
CA PRO A 102 1.03 -11.26 1.68
C PRO A 102 -0.50 -11.10 1.68
N PRO A 103 -1.17 -11.10 0.52
CA PRO A 103 -2.61 -10.95 0.43
C PRO A 103 -3.34 -12.05 1.20
N LEU A 104 -4.41 -11.66 1.89
CA LEU A 104 -5.27 -12.55 2.67
C LEU A 104 -6.73 -12.41 2.20
N PRO A 105 -7.57 -13.43 2.38
CA PRO A 105 -9.01 -13.32 2.15
C PRO A 105 -9.61 -12.15 2.95
N ALA A 106 -10.29 -11.24 2.26
CA ALA A 106 -10.84 -10.03 2.86
C ALA A 106 -11.96 -10.33 3.87
N ASP A 107 -12.77 -11.34 3.59
CA ASP A 107 -13.84 -11.88 4.45
C ASP A 107 -13.31 -12.79 5.58
N GLY A 108 -12.09 -13.30 5.43
CA GLY A 108 -11.45 -14.27 6.32
C GLY A 108 -10.26 -13.74 7.11
N LEU A 109 -10.10 -12.41 7.24
CA LEU A 109 -8.96 -11.84 7.95
C LEU A 109 -8.88 -12.35 9.41
N PRO A 110 -7.68 -12.77 9.90
CA PRO A 110 -7.51 -13.17 11.29
C PRO A 110 -8.00 -12.11 12.28
N LYS A 111 -8.61 -12.53 13.39
CA LYS A 111 -9.17 -11.63 14.42
C LYS A 111 -8.17 -10.60 14.94
N LEU A 112 -6.88 -10.91 14.89
CA LEU A 112 -5.82 -9.98 15.27
C LEU A 112 -5.76 -8.76 14.34
N LEU A 113 -5.95 -8.96 13.03
CA LEU A 113 -5.93 -7.89 12.02
C LEU A 113 -7.25 -7.13 11.97
N THR A 114 -8.39 -7.82 12.09
CA THR A 114 -9.72 -7.16 12.01
C THR A 114 -9.98 -6.18 13.16
N LYS A 115 -9.33 -6.38 14.32
CA LYS A 115 -9.36 -5.43 15.45
C LYS A 115 -8.59 -4.14 15.20
N LEU A 116 -7.68 -4.10 14.23
CA LEU A 116 -6.93 -2.89 13.90
C LEU A 116 -7.79 -1.94 13.09
N GLN A 117 -7.70 -0.65 13.41
CA GLN A 117 -8.49 0.39 12.75
C GLN A 117 -7.86 0.79 11.41
N VAL A 118 -8.71 0.98 10.40
CA VAL A 118 -8.31 1.33 9.03
C VAL A 118 -8.53 2.82 8.70
N SER A 119 -9.35 3.52 9.48
CA SER A 119 -9.71 4.93 9.26
C SER A 119 -9.17 5.85 10.35
N GLY A 120 -9.12 7.16 10.05
CA GLY A 120 -8.78 8.20 11.03
C GLY A 120 -7.36 8.10 11.58
N THR A 121 -6.43 7.51 10.83
CA THR A 121 -5.02 7.45 11.21
C THR A 121 -4.34 8.76 10.86
N GLN A 122 -3.90 9.49 11.88
CA GLN A 122 -3.14 10.74 11.74
C GLN A 122 -1.87 10.64 12.58
N LEU A 123 -0.71 10.60 11.90
CA LEU A 123 0.59 10.79 12.55
C LEU A 123 0.89 12.30 12.62
N PRO A 124 1.72 12.74 13.58
CA PRO A 124 2.16 14.13 13.65
C PRO A 124 3.04 14.49 12.45
N ASP A 125 3.16 15.79 12.18
CA ASP A 125 4.23 16.29 11.32
C ASP A 125 5.58 16.00 12.01
N GLY A 126 6.51 15.40 11.27
CA GLY A 126 7.87 15.09 11.73
C GLY A 126 8.94 15.73 10.86
N GLY A 127 8.57 16.72 10.03
CA GLY A 127 9.40 17.28 8.99
C GLY A 127 9.30 16.51 7.68
N ALA A 128 9.51 17.22 6.58
CA ALA A 128 9.45 16.67 5.24
C ALA A 128 10.55 15.60 5.03
N LEU A 129 10.18 14.47 4.44
CA LEU A 129 11.19 13.61 3.85
C LEU A 129 11.73 14.25 2.56
N PRO A 130 13.05 14.25 2.33
CA PRO A 130 13.60 14.77 1.08
C PRO A 130 13.12 13.93 -0.11
N GLY A 131 12.97 14.58 -1.26
CA GLY A 131 12.84 13.86 -2.53
C GLY A 131 14.04 12.96 -2.75
N GLN A 132 13.79 11.75 -3.20
CA GLN A 132 14.79 10.73 -3.54
C GLN A 132 14.69 10.40 -5.03
N PRO A 133 15.70 9.71 -5.62
CA PRO A 133 15.63 9.25 -7.00
C PRO A 133 14.35 8.47 -7.31
N LEU A 134 13.72 7.83 -6.32
CA LEU A 134 12.33 7.38 -6.40
C LEU A 134 11.50 8.15 -5.37
N THR A 135 10.48 8.88 -5.83
CA THR A 135 9.63 9.71 -4.96
C THR A 135 8.16 9.49 -5.26
N VAL A 136 7.38 9.26 -4.20
CA VAL A 136 5.92 9.30 -4.28
C VAL A 136 5.46 10.75 -4.13
N VAL A 137 4.70 11.24 -5.11
CA VAL A 137 4.05 12.54 -5.06
C VAL A 137 2.60 12.37 -4.68
N LEU A 138 2.15 13.05 -3.63
CA LEU A 138 0.78 13.03 -3.10
C LEU A 138 0.03 14.31 -3.45
N ASN A 139 -1.27 14.20 -3.68
CA ASN A 139 -2.14 15.34 -3.93
C ASN A 139 -2.62 15.97 -2.60
N ASP A 140 -1.94 17.03 -2.16
CA ASP A 140 -2.22 17.70 -0.88
C ASP A 140 -3.60 18.38 -0.84
N SER A 141 -4.19 18.72 -2.00
CA SER A 141 -5.52 19.36 -2.00
C SER A 141 -6.62 18.43 -1.52
N LEU A 142 -6.38 17.12 -1.44
CA LEU A 142 -7.34 16.13 -0.96
C LEU A 142 -7.33 15.99 0.57
N ARG A 143 -6.35 16.59 1.27
CA ARG A 143 -6.25 16.59 2.74
C ARG A 143 -6.42 15.19 3.35
N MET A 144 -5.76 14.21 2.74
CA MET A 144 -5.85 12.81 3.14
C MET A 144 -5.35 12.61 4.57
N SER A 145 -6.02 11.73 5.33
CA SER A 145 -5.45 11.19 6.55
C SER A 145 -4.11 10.50 6.26
N THR A 146 -3.21 10.41 7.25
CA THR A 146 -1.94 9.69 7.07
C THR A 146 -2.17 8.24 6.60
N GLY A 147 -3.19 7.56 7.16
CA GLY A 147 -3.53 6.19 6.75
C GLY A 147 -3.95 6.09 5.29
N LYS A 148 -4.77 7.04 4.81
CA LYS A 148 -5.20 7.10 3.42
C LYS A 148 -4.02 7.43 2.50
N ALA A 149 -3.21 8.44 2.83
CA ALA A 149 -2.00 8.77 2.08
C ALA A 149 -1.02 7.59 2.00
N ALA A 150 -0.83 6.85 3.09
CA ALA A 150 -0.02 5.62 3.12
C ALA A 150 -0.57 4.55 2.17
N ALA A 151 -1.89 4.34 2.13
CA ALA A 151 -2.50 3.39 1.20
C ALA A 151 -2.29 3.82 -0.27
N GLN A 152 -2.50 5.10 -0.58
CA GLN A 152 -2.31 5.63 -1.94
C GLN A 152 -0.84 5.60 -2.37
N ALA A 153 0.10 5.89 -1.46
CA ALA A 153 1.53 5.76 -1.69
C ALA A 153 1.93 4.30 -1.96
N ALA A 154 1.37 3.35 -1.19
CA ALA A 154 1.56 1.92 -1.43
C ALA A 154 1.00 1.49 -2.79
N HIS A 155 -0.16 2.01 -3.22
CA HIS A 155 -0.66 1.77 -4.58
C HIS A 155 0.29 2.32 -5.66
N ALA A 156 0.75 3.56 -5.52
CA ALA A 156 1.61 4.23 -6.50
C ALA A 156 2.96 3.52 -6.63
N LEU A 157 3.59 3.19 -5.51
CA LEU A 157 4.88 2.50 -5.50
C LEU A 157 4.79 1.09 -6.08
N PHE A 158 3.72 0.36 -5.74
CA PHE A 158 3.50 -0.99 -6.30
C PHE A 158 3.23 -0.93 -7.80
N ALA A 159 2.46 0.05 -8.28
CA ALA A 159 2.21 0.24 -9.71
C ALA A 159 3.51 0.56 -10.46
N TRP A 160 4.38 1.42 -9.91
CA TRP A 160 5.72 1.63 -10.46
C TRP A 160 6.55 0.34 -10.48
N LEU A 161 6.55 -0.44 -9.40
CA LEU A 161 7.33 -1.68 -9.30
C LEU A 161 6.99 -2.66 -10.43
N LEU A 162 5.71 -2.80 -10.77
CA LEU A 162 5.25 -3.69 -11.83
C LEU A 162 5.61 -3.19 -13.24
N ASP A 163 5.69 -1.87 -13.43
CA ASP A 163 5.91 -1.24 -14.75
C ASP A 163 7.38 -0.89 -15.02
N ALA A 164 8.22 -0.76 -14.00
CA ALA A 164 9.58 -0.23 -14.12
C ALA A 164 10.56 -1.18 -14.84
N GLY A 165 10.24 -2.47 -14.89
CA GLY A 165 11.13 -3.51 -15.40
C GLY A 165 12.24 -3.91 -14.42
N PRO A 166 12.83 -5.10 -14.58
CA PRO A 166 13.75 -5.68 -13.59
C PRO A 166 14.98 -4.81 -13.34
N HIS A 167 15.58 -4.21 -14.37
CA HIS A 167 16.79 -3.39 -14.21
C HIS A 167 16.58 -2.19 -13.27
N ALA A 168 15.46 -1.46 -13.41
CA ALA A 168 15.19 -0.30 -12.57
C ALA A 168 14.88 -0.72 -11.13
N VAL A 169 14.15 -1.83 -10.95
CA VAL A 169 13.83 -2.39 -9.63
C VAL A 169 15.10 -2.89 -8.93
N ASP A 170 15.97 -3.60 -9.64
CA ASP A 170 17.24 -4.12 -9.11
C ASP A 170 18.18 -2.96 -8.71
N ALA A 171 18.27 -1.91 -9.53
CA ALA A 171 19.05 -0.72 -9.21
C ALA A 171 18.51 0.00 -7.96
N TRP A 172 17.19 0.10 -7.82
CA TRP A 172 16.55 0.69 -6.64
C TRP A 172 16.76 -0.17 -5.37
N ALA A 173 16.65 -1.49 -5.49
CA ALA A 173 16.92 -2.42 -4.40
C ALA A 173 18.40 -2.39 -3.98
N ALA A 174 19.33 -2.38 -4.94
CA ALA A 174 20.77 -2.28 -4.69
C ALA A 174 21.16 -0.95 -4.01
N ALA A 175 20.41 0.13 -4.25
CA ALA A 175 20.57 1.41 -3.57
C ALA A 175 19.98 1.44 -2.15
N GLY A 176 19.40 0.33 -1.66
CA GLY A 176 18.81 0.23 -0.32
C GLY A 176 17.39 0.76 -0.22
N PHE A 177 16.62 0.68 -1.31
CA PHE A 177 15.22 1.12 -1.38
C PHE A 177 14.96 2.59 -1.00
N PRO A 178 15.73 3.58 -1.53
CA PRO A 178 15.49 4.98 -1.22
C PRO A 178 14.10 5.41 -1.71
N VAL A 179 13.31 6.04 -0.85
CA VAL A 179 11.98 6.57 -1.18
C VAL A 179 11.77 7.95 -0.57
N GLY A 180 11.32 8.90 -1.39
CA GLY A 180 10.91 10.24 -0.96
C GLY A 180 9.38 10.36 -0.94
N ILE A 181 8.87 11.28 -0.11
CA ILE A 181 7.46 11.68 -0.09
C ILE A 181 7.38 13.17 -0.37
N VAL A 182 6.60 13.58 -1.37
CA VAL A 182 6.38 14.99 -1.71
C VAL A 182 4.89 15.28 -1.75
N HIS A 183 4.47 16.33 -1.08
CA HIS A 183 3.09 16.82 -1.12
C HIS A 183 2.99 17.96 -2.13
N ALA A 184 2.22 17.76 -3.19
CA ALA A 184 2.02 18.76 -4.25
C ALA A 184 0.64 19.40 -4.13
N SER A 185 0.57 20.71 -4.38
CA SER A 185 -0.71 21.41 -4.55
C SER A 185 -1.53 20.76 -5.67
N GLY A 186 -2.86 20.85 -5.65
CA GLY A 186 -3.68 20.23 -6.70
C GLY A 186 -3.33 20.72 -8.12
N ARG A 187 -2.83 21.96 -8.27
CA ARG A 187 -2.33 22.48 -9.55
C ARG A 187 -1.02 21.79 -9.97
N ASP A 188 -0.05 21.73 -9.06
CA ASP A 188 1.27 21.17 -9.34
C ASP A 188 1.21 19.65 -9.52
N PHE A 189 0.36 18.98 -8.76
CA PHE A 189 0.07 17.56 -8.90
C PHE A 189 -0.41 17.24 -10.32
N ARG A 190 -1.44 17.93 -10.82
CA ARG A 190 -1.95 17.73 -12.20
C ARG A 190 -0.91 18.02 -13.27
N LYS A 191 -0.06 19.04 -13.06
CA LYS A 191 1.01 19.39 -14.00
C LYS A 191 2.11 18.31 -14.01
N GLY A 192 2.52 17.84 -12.83
CA GLY A 192 3.59 16.87 -12.64
C GLY A 192 3.20 15.44 -13.02
N ALA A 193 1.93 15.06 -12.89
CA ALA A 193 1.42 13.73 -13.23
C ALA A 193 1.73 13.30 -14.67
N ARG A 194 1.90 14.24 -15.62
CA ARG A 194 2.31 13.97 -17.00
C ARG A 194 3.73 13.43 -17.14
N LYS A 195 4.55 13.58 -16.10
CA LYS A 195 5.93 13.08 -16.01
C LYS A 195 6.05 11.89 -15.07
N ALA A 196 4.92 11.29 -14.67
CA ALA A 196 4.94 10.14 -13.79
C ALA A 196 5.72 8.98 -14.41
N SER A 197 6.49 8.29 -13.58
CA SER A 197 7.27 7.12 -13.95
C SER A 197 6.49 5.80 -13.85
N GLY A 198 5.18 5.89 -13.60
CA GLY A 198 4.22 4.80 -13.53
C GLY A 198 2.78 5.35 -13.54
N PRO A 199 1.77 4.51 -13.31
CA PRO A 199 0.37 4.92 -13.32
C PRO A 199 0.06 5.99 -12.25
N VAL A 200 -0.82 6.93 -12.59
CA VAL A 200 -1.39 7.88 -11.64
C VAL A 200 -2.53 7.17 -10.91
N ILE A 201 -2.46 7.11 -9.59
CA ILE A 201 -3.44 6.43 -8.76
C ILE A 201 -4.71 7.26 -8.65
N GLN A 202 -5.84 6.57 -8.77
CA GLN A 202 -7.17 7.10 -8.60
C GLN A 202 -7.86 6.37 -7.44
N ASP A 203 -8.46 7.12 -6.51
CA ASP A 203 -9.20 6.48 -5.42
C ASP A 203 -10.53 5.93 -5.94
N ALA A 204 -10.74 4.62 -5.77
CA ALA A 204 -11.97 3.93 -6.17
C ALA A 204 -13.20 4.29 -5.31
N GLY A 205 -13.03 5.16 -4.30
CA GLY A 205 -14.13 5.68 -3.49
C GLY A 205 -14.49 4.77 -2.31
N ARG A 206 -13.89 5.05 -1.15
CA ARG A 206 -14.41 4.64 0.17
C ARG A 206 -14.23 5.81 1.15
N THR A 207 -15.29 6.61 1.25
CA THR A 207 -15.68 7.61 2.26
C THR A 207 -14.79 8.82 2.58
N GLU A 208 -13.48 8.81 2.37
CA GLU A 208 -12.61 9.94 2.77
C GLU A 208 -12.35 10.98 1.66
N ILE A 209 -12.53 10.62 0.38
CA ILE A 209 -12.23 11.47 -0.78
C ILE A 209 -13.33 11.28 -1.84
N GLU A 210 -13.60 12.31 -2.65
CA GLU A 210 -14.46 12.20 -3.82
C GLU A 210 -13.99 11.04 -4.74
N PRO A 211 -14.85 10.06 -5.04
CA PRO A 211 -14.51 8.95 -5.92
C PRO A 211 -13.97 9.45 -7.26
N GLY A 212 -12.92 8.81 -7.76
CA GLY A 212 -12.30 9.20 -9.01
C GLY A 212 -11.26 10.32 -8.89
N SER A 213 -10.97 10.81 -7.67
CA SER A 213 -9.87 11.75 -7.45
C SER A 213 -8.51 11.09 -7.71
N THR A 214 -7.60 11.83 -8.35
CA THR A 214 -6.20 11.41 -8.51
C THR A 214 -5.40 11.76 -7.25
N THR A 215 -4.76 10.75 -6.65
CA THR A 215 -4.26 10.81 -5.28
C THR A 215 -2.75 10.79 -5.18
N ALA A 216 -2.09 9.95 -5.99
CA ALA A 216 -0.66 9.71 -5.91
C ALA A 216 -0.07 9.32 -7.27
N TYR A 217 1.21 9.58 -7.49
CA TYR A 217 2.02 8.99 -8.56
C TYR A 217 3.47 8.87 -8.13
N VAL A 218 4.28 8.14 -8.89
CA VAL A 218 5.74 8.04 -8.67
C VAL A 218 6.48 8.84 -9.73
N VAL A 219 7.56 9.52 -9.33
CA VAL A 219 8.65 9.94 -10.23
C VAL A 219 9.89 9.14 -9.88
N ALA A 220 10.61 8.68 -10.90
CA ALA A 220 11.78 7.85 -10.74
C ALA A 220 12.89 8.25 -11.73
N ASP A 221 14.10 8.39 -11.20
CA ASP A 221 15.36 8.59 -11.94
C ASP A 221 16.16 7.27 -12.04
N PHE A 222 15.50 6.13 -11.84
CA PHE A 222 16.03 4.80 -12.14
C PHE A 222 15.69 4.48 -13.60
N ALA A 223 16.71 4.37 -14.46
CA ALA A 223 16.52 4.17 -15.90
C ALA A 223 15.74 2.89 -16.20
N ARG A 224 14.61 3.03 -16.90
CA ARG A 224 13.93 1.93 -17.59
C ARG A 224 14.78 1.57 -18.80
N GLN A 225 15.42 0.41 -18.80
CA GLN A 225 16.09 -0.10 -20.00
C GLN A 225 15.07 -0.79 -20.90
#